data_AF-A0A924MNG3-F1
#
_entry.id   AF-A0A924MNG3-F1
#
_cell.length_a   1.000
_cell.length_b   1.000
_cell.length_c   1.000
_cell.angle_alpha   90.00
_cell.angle_beta   90.00
_cell.angle_gamma   90.00
#
_symmetry.space_group_name_H-M   'P 1'
#
loop_
_entity.id
_entity.type
_entity.pdbx_description
1 polymer ?
#
loop_
_entity_poly.entity_id
_entity_poly.type
_entity_poly.pdbx_seq_one_letter_code
_entity_poly.pdbx_strand_id
1 'polypeptide(L)'
;MSSGSLPVPNALSWLGLSASLIVFDQASKWLAVASLQFQQPVAFIPGFWNWTLTHNTGAAFSFLADAGGWQHWFFTALAALVVVSLSIGLRHTA
;
A
#
# COMPACT_ATOMS: atom_id res chain seq x y z
N MET A 1 15.47 -46.26 -1.15
CA MET A 1 14.33 -45.52 -1.76
C MET A 1 14.20 -44.20 -1.01
N SER A 2 14.65 -43.10 -1.61
CA SER A 2 14.54 -41.76 -1.00
C SER A 2 13.10 -41.28 -1.17
N SER A 3 12.34 -41.19 -0.09
CA SER A 3 11.02 -40.56 -0.07
C SER A 3 11.21 -39.03 -0.21
N GLY A 4 11.28 -38.55 -1.45
CA GLY A 4 11.24 -37.11 -1.72
C GLY A 4 9.85 -36.59 -1.42
N SER A 5 9.69 -35.81 -0.35
CA SER A 5 8.46 -35.05 -0.11
C SER A 5 8.30 -34.04 -1.25
N LEU A 6 7.16 -34.10 -1.96
CA LEU A 6 6.83 -33.07 -2.93
C LEU A 6 6.78 -31.70 -2.23
N PRO A 7 7.25 -30.61 -2.87
CA PRO A 7 7.15 -29.27 -2.30
C PRO A 7 5.70 -28.96 -1.95
N VAL A 8 5.46 -28.39 -0.76
CA VAL A 8 4.13 -27.89 -0.39
C VAL A 8 3.84 -26.66 -1.26
N PRO A 9 2.74 -26.64 -2.03
CA PRO A 9 2.33 -25.47 -2.79
C PRO A 9 2.25 -24.23 -1.89
N ASN A 10 2.69 -23.09 -2.41
CA ASN A 10 2.55 -21.80 -1.74
C ASN A 10 2.55 -20.67 -2.78
N ALA A 11 2.04 -19.50 -2.36
CA ALA A 11 1.89 -18.32 -3.19
C ALA A 11 2.95 -17.24 -2.86
N LEU A 12 4.09 -17.60 -2.27
CA LEU A 12 5.09 -16.60 -1.82
C LEU A 12 5.74 -15.83 -2.97
N SER A 13 5.75 -16.36 -4.20
CA SER A 13 6.22 -15.63 -5.39
C SER A 13 5.45 -14.32 -5.63
N TRP A 14 4.20 -14.23 -5.17
CA TRP A 14 3.39 -13.02 -5.26
C TRP A 14 3.92 -11.87 -4.39
N LEU A 15 4.75 -12.15 -3.39
CA LEU A 15 5.47 -11.09 -2.66
C LEU A 15 6.38 -10.28 -3.59
N GLY A 16 6.90 -10.91 -4.66
CA GLY A 16 7.63 -10.21 -5.71
C GLY A 16 6.76 -9.17 -6.41
N LEU A 17 5.52 -9.52 -6.77
CA LEU A 17 4.55 -8.56 -7.32
C LEU A 17 4.24 -7.44 -6.32
N SER A 18 4.02 -7.77 -5.04
CA SER A 18 3.79 -6.76 -3.99
C SER A 18 4.96 -5.78 -3.87
N ALA A 19 6.20 -6.27 -3.90
CA ALA A 19 7.40 -5.43 -3.88
C ALA A 19 7.47 -4.52 -5.11
N SER A 20 7.18 -5.04 -6.32
CA SER A 20 7.11 -4.21 -7.53
C SER A 20 6.03 -3.12 -7.41
N LEU A 21 4.85 -3.45 -6.88
CA LEU A 21 3.78 -2.46 -6.67
C LEU A 21 4.20 -1.36 -5.68
N ILE A 22 4.94 -1.68 -4.62
CA ILE A 22 5.48 -0.68 -3.69
C ILE A 22 6.45 0.27 -4.41
N VAL A 23 7.32 -0.26 -5.28
CA VAL A 23 8.23 0.58 -6.07
C VAL A 23 7.45 1.50 -7.00
N PHE A 24 6.44 0.99 -7.71
CA PHE A 24 5.59 1.81 -8.59
C PHE A 24 4.81 2.87 -7.81
N ASP A 25 4.24 2.53 -6.66
CA ASP A 25 3.55 3.47 -5.78
C ASP A 25 4.48 4.64 -5.37
N GLN A 26 5.67 4.33 -4.86
CA GLN A 26 6.63 5.36 -4.43
C GLN A 26 7.16 6.19 -5.60
N ALA A 27 7.44 5.58 -6.75
CA ALA A 27 7.84 6.30 -7.96
C ALA A 27 6.73 7.25 -8.45
N SER A 28 5.47 6.81 -8.41
CA SER A 28 4.32 7.63 -8.80
C SER A 28 4.12 8.84 -7.87
N LYS A 29 4.27 8.65 -6.55
CA LYS A 29 4.22 9.73 -5.56
C LYS A 29 5.37 10.72 -5.75
N TRP A 30 6.57 10.22 -6.00
CA TRP A 30 7.72 11.06 -6.28
C TRP A 30 7.49 11.92 -7.53
N LEU A 31 6.96 11.33 -8.61
CA LEU A 31 6.60 12.07 -9.82
C LEU A 31 5.54 13.14 -9.54
N ALA A 32 4.52 12.81 -8.74
CA ALA A 32 3.46 13.76 -8.36
C ALA A 32 4.03 14.95 -7.59
N VAL A 33 4.90 14.72 -6.60
CA VAL A 33 5.56 15.80 -5.84
C VAL A 33 6.48 16.65 -6.73
N ALA A 34 7.16 16.02 -7.70
CA ALA A 34 8.05 16.74 -8.61
C ALA A 34 7.32 17.55 -9.70
N SER A 35 6.11 17.14 -10.08
CA SER A 35 5.44 17.66 -11.29
C SER A 35 4.15 18.45 -11.03
N LEU A 36 3.55 18.31 -9.85
CA LEU A 36 2.27 18.94 -9.53
C LEU A 36 2.42 19.97 -8.41
N GLN A 37 1.58 21.01 -8.48
CA GLN A 37 1.45 21.97 -7.39
C GLN A 37 0.40 21.49 -6.39
N PHE A 38 0.64 21.76 -5.10
CA PHE A 38 -0.25 21.34 -4.03
C PHE A 38 -1.65 21.92 -4.21
N GLN A 39 -2.67 21.06 -4.17
CA GLN A 39 -4.09 21.40 -4.30
C GLN A 39 -4.47 22.14 -5.59
N GLN A 40 -3.65 22.06 -6.64
CA GLN A 40 -3.97 22.60 -7.96
C GLN A 40 -4.30 21.46 -8.93
N PRO A 41 -5.57 21.27 -9.32
CA PRO A 41 -5.96 20.21 -10.25
C PRO A 41 -5.43 20.47 -11.67
N VAL A 42 -4.79 19.47 -12.27
CA VAL A 42 -4.35 19.48 -13.66
C VAL A 42 -5.20 18.48 -14.45
N ALA A 43 -5.98 18.97 -15.41
CA ALA A 43 -6.84 18.12 -16.22
C ALA A 43 -6.03 17.17 -17.11
N PHE A 44 -6.28 15.87 -16.97
CA PHE A 44 -5.76 14.84 -17.88
C PHE A 44 -6.79 14.47 -18.93
N ILE A 45 -8.04 14.25 -18.50
CA ILE A 45 -9.21 14.10 -19.37
C ILE A 45 -10.22 15.16 -18.94
N PRO A 46 -10.38 16.25 -19.72
CA PRO A 46 -11.28 17.34 -19.36
C PRO A 46 -12.70 16.84 -19.03
N GLY A 47 -13.22 17.23 -17.87
CA GLY A 47 -14.55 16.84 -17.40
C GLY A 47 -14.65 15.45 -16.74
N PHE A 48 -13.57 14.67 -16.69
CA PHE A 48 -13.59 13.33 -16.09
C PHE A 48 -12.42 13.06 -15.12
N TRP A 49 -11.19 13.42 -15.50
CA TRP A 49 -9.98 13.08 -14.73
C TRP A 49 -9.07 14.30 -14.53
N ASN A 50 -8.78 14.62 -13.26
CA ASN A 50 -7.71 15.55 -12.88
C ASN A 50 -6.62 14.85 -12.06
N TRP A 51 -5.37 15.21 -12.29
CA TRP A 51 -4.26 14.94 -11.39
C TRP A 51 -4.18 16.06 -10.35
N THR A 52 -4.23 15.71 -9.06
CA THR A 52 -4.15 16.67 -7.97
C THR A 52 -3.22 16.15 -6.90
N LEU A 53 -2.21 16.93 -6.53
CA LEU A 53 -1.36 16.63 -5.39
C LEU A 53 -2.07 17.01 -4.09
N THR A 54 -2.31 16.00 -3.24
CA THR A 54 -2.83 16.18 -1.88
C THR A 54 -2.04 15.35 -0.90
N HIS A 55 -1.93 15.84 0.34
CA HIS A 55 -1.29 15.13 1.44
C HIS A 55 -2.38 14.68 2.41
N ASN A 56 -2.65 13.38 2.44
CA ASN A 56 -3.64 12.82 3.35
C ASN A 56 -2.98 12.51 4.71
N THR A 57 -3.26 13.34 5.71
CA THR A 57 -2.80 13.17 7.10
C THR A 57 -3.71 12.25 7.93
N GLY A 58 -4.62 11.51 7.27
CA GLY A 58 -5.63 10.67 7.93
C GLY A 58 -7.04 11.25 7.89
N ALA A 59 -7.36 12.13 6.94
CA ALA A 59 -8.66 12.77 6.80
C ALA A 59 -9.84 11.78 6.63
N ALA A 60 -9.57 10.56 6.14
CA ALA A 60 -10.55 9.48 6.08
C ALA A 60 -11.07 9.03 7.46
N PHE A 61 -10.29 9.29 8.52
CA PHE A 61 -10.65 9.11 9.92
C PHE A 61 -10.71 10.46 10.63
N SER A 62 -11.39 11.45 10.05
CA SER A 62 -11.46 12.81 10.61
C SER A 62 -11.88 12.87 12.08
N PHE A 63 -12.66 11.90 12.58
CA PHE A 63 -12.99 11.78 14.00
C PHE A 63 -11.77 11.50 14.91
N LEU A 64 -10.68 10.94 14.37
CA LEU A 64 -9.40 10.72 15.06
C LEU A 64 -8.38 11.82 14.75
N ALA A 65 -8.69 12.81 13.91
CA ALA A 65 -7.73 13.84 13.54
C ALA A 65 -7.23 14.61 14.79
N ASP A 66 -8.14 14.89 15.73
CA ASP A 66 -7.85 15.58 16.99
C ASP A 66 -7.44 14.64 18.14
N ALA A 67 -7.25 13.34 17.88
CA ALA A 67 -7.01 12.34 18.92
C ALA A 67 -5.55 12.32 19.47
N GLY A 68 -4.77 13.38 19.26
CA GLY A 68 -3.42 13.50 19.86
C GLY A 68 -2.33 12.66 19.19
N GLY A 69 -2.58 12.10 18.00
CA GLY A 69 -1.55 11.52 17.12
C GLY A 69 -1.27 10.03 17.29
N TRP A 70 -1.76 9.37 18.34
CA TRP A 70 -1.55 7.93 18.58
C TRP A 70 -2.11 7.05 17.44
N GLN A 71 -3.12 7.54 16.71
CA GLN A 71 -3.72 6.84 15.59
C GLN A 71 -2.69 6.44 14.53
N HIS A 72 -1.61 7.21 14.35
CA HIS A 72 -0.52 6.87 13.41
C HIS A 72 0.16 5.57 13.80
N TRP A 73 0.52 5.43 15.09
CA TRP A 73 1.17 4.23 15.61
C TRP A 73 0.22 3.04 15.61
N PHE A 74 -1.05 3.26 15.97
CA PHE A 74 -2.08 2.22 15.90
C PHE A 74 -2.26 1.68 14.49
N PHE A 75 -2.45 2.55 13.49
CA PHE A 75 -2.64 2.12 12.11
C PHE A 75 -1.37 1.49 11.52
N THR A 76 -0.18 1.95 11.92
CA THR A 76 1.09 1.31 11.52
C THR A 76 1.19 -0.11 12.08
N ALA A 77 0.88 -0.31 13.36
CA ALA A 77 0.89 -1.62 13.98
C ALA A 77 -0.17 -2.56 13.37
N LEU A 78 -1.37 -2.04 13.11
CA LEU A 78 -2.44 -2.79 12.45
C LEU A 78 -2.03 -3.21 11.03
N ALA A 79 -1.43 -2.30 10.25
CA ALA A 79 -0.94 -2.61 8.91
C ALA A 79 0.13 -3.70 8.95
N ALA A 80 1.10 -3.60 9.88
CA ALA A 80 2.12 -4.63 10.06
C ALA A 80 1.52 -6.00 10.41
N LEU A 81 0.54 -6.04 11.31
CA LEU A 81 -0.16 -7.27 11.69
C LEU A 81 -0.90 -7.91 10.50
N VAL A 82 -1.56 -7.09 9.67
CA VAL A 82 -2.24 -7.56 8.45
C VAL A 82 -1.23 -8.10 7.45
N VAL A 83 -0.12 -7.40 7.22
CA VAL A 83 0.96 -7.87 6.32
C VAL A 83 1.51 -9.23 6.77
N VAL A 84 1.79 -9.39 8.07
CA VAL A 84 2.27 -10.67 8.62
C VAL A 84 1.22 -11.77 8.44
N SER A 85 -0.04 -11.50 8.80
CA SER A 85 -1.14 -12.46 8.67
C SER A 85 -1.33 -12.93 7.23
N LEU A 86 -1.32 -11.99 6.27
CA LEU A 86 -1.44 -12.30 4.84
C LEU A 86 -0.22 -13.07 4.32
N SER A 87 0.99 -12.72 4.74
CA SER A 87 2.21 -13.42 4.34
C SER A 87 2.23 -14.86 4.85
N ILE A 88 1.75 -15.10 6.07
CA ILE A 88 1.52 -16.45 6.61
C ILE A 88 0.45 -17.16 5.78
N GLY A 89 -0.65 -16.48 5.44
CA GLY A 89 -1.68 -17.01 4.55
C GLY A 89 -1.12 -17.50 3.21
N LEU A 90 -0.31 -16.68 2.53
CA LEU A 90 0.34 -17.02 1.25
C LEU A 90 1.30 -18.21 1.36
N ARG A 91 1.90 -18.44 2.54
CA ARG A 91 2.71 -19.63 2.80
C ARG A 91 1.86 -20.91 2.86
N HIS A 92 0.59 -20.80 3.21
CA HIS A 92 -0.32 -21.92 3.46
C HIS A 92 -1.40 -22.10 2.37
N THR A 93 -1.32 -21.39 1.25
CA THR A 93 -2.23 -21.59 0.11
C THR A 93 -1.86 -22.84 -0.69
N ALA A 94 -2.79 -23.80 -0.76
CA ALA A 94 -2.74 -25.02 -1.56
C ALA A 94 -3.04 -24.77 -3.05
#